data_AF-A0A2I1D2X3-F1
#
_entry.id   AF-A0A2I1D2X3-F1
#
_cell.length_a   1.000
_cell.length_b   1.000
_cell.length_c   1.000
_cell.angle_alpha   90.00
_cell.angle_beta   90.00
_cell.angle_gamma   90.00
#
_symmetry.space_group_name_H-M   'P 1'
#
loop_
_entity.id
_entity.type
_entity.pdbx_description
1 polymer ?
#
loop_
_entity_poly.entity_id
_entity_poly.type
_entity_poly.pdbx_seq_one_letter_code
_entity_poly.pdbx_strand_id
1 'polypeptide(L)'
;MHGKAQWNLYLRSVHRCSIRFNEQRELSKRYVRFNLQHLLDVAVNVCEGARHCTKVLKCSEGLRNKEFILIMDNGAEVFAKLPNPNAGPARFTTASELRNVFKVPVSRVLAWSSDATNNPVGAEYIITEKARGTRLGSVWGEWPREAKLKLVAQIVDVENRLAAIPFPKHGCIYFKDDLRALTGRCEDIGVDTSGAGLLGRFAIGPLTSAELWEGSREGMILDCGPWLDPSEYTQALGRNEIAWIQSHARPRMNYYRSSEDHELPSDGIALLTQYMNAAPYLVPQATDEAATFKVLWHPDLHLDNVFVDPATCEITCIVDWQSACVAPLFYQSDIPRMFQHAGPVREGWILRFTNAHLVTGQFLASQQFEVYKIRSG
;
A
#
# COMPACT_ATOMS: atom_id res chain seq x y z
N MET A 1 -20.57 35.83 25.62
CA MET A 1 -21.02 34.43 25.63
C MET A 1 -21.03 33.93 24.19
N HIS A 2 -19.95 33.26 23.76
CA HIS A 2 -19.76 32.81 22.38
C HIS A 2 -20.26 31.38 22.23
N GLY A 3 -21.27 31.18 21.37
CA GLY A 3 -21.76 29.87 20.97
C GLY A 3 -20.76 29.18 20.05
N LYS A 4 -20.26 28.01 20.47
CA LYS A 4 -19.48 27.11 19.62
C LYS A 4 -20.39 26.53 18.55
N ALA A 5 -20.23 26.96 17.30
CA ALA A 5 -20.85 26.30 16.15
C ALA A 5 -20.12 24.96 15.90
N GLN A 6 -20.76 23.86 16.28
CA GLN A 6 -20.37 22.51 15.91
C GLN A 6 -20.76 22.29 14.44
N TRP A 7 -19.78 22.39 13.53
CA TRP A 7 -20.00 22.08 12.12
C TRP A 7 -19.94 20.56 11.90
N ASN A 8 -21.11 19.91 11.94
CA ASN A 8 -21.27 18.52 11.49
C ASN A 8 -21.37 18.49 9.95
N LEU A 9 -20.24 18.42 9.26
CA LEU A 9 -20.22 18.23 7.80
C LEU A 9 -20.55 16.77 7.45
N TYR A 10 -21.84 16.49 7.27
CA TYR A 10 -22.33 15.23 6.68
C TYR A 10 -22.27 15.33 5.15
N LEU A 11 -21.19 14.85 4.53
CA LEU A 11 -21.10 14.79 3.06
C LEU A 11 -21.11 13.33 2.60
N ARG A 12 -22.32 12.86 2.28
CA ARG A 12 -22.63 11.55 1.69
C ARG A 12 -22.44 11.64 0.17
N SER A 13 -21.72 10.70 -0.45
CA SER A 13 -21.78 10.50 -1.91
C SER A 13 -21.96 9.02 -2.22
N VAL A 14 -22.90 8.74 -3.14
CA VAL A 14 -23.27 7.41 -3.63
C VAL A 14 -22.48 7.18 -4.91
N HIS A 15 -21.54 6.23 -4.93
CA HIS A 15 -20.94 5.78 -6.18
C HIS A 15 -21.87 4.80 -6.89
N ARG A 16 -22.08 5.03 -8.18
CA ARG A 16 -22.99 4.30 -9.06
C ARG A 16 -22.27 3.06 -9.62
N CYS A 17 -22.99 1.93 -9.62
CA CYS A 17 -22.69 0.62 -10.19
C CYS A 17 -22.07 -0.46 -9.28
N SER A 18 -22.92 -1.03 -8.42
CA SER A 18 -22.99 -2.46 -8.13
C SER A 18 -24.32 -2.69 -7.41
N ILE A 19 -24.98 -3.81 -7.69
CA ILE A 19 -26.32 -4.16 -7.18
C ILE A 19 -26.41 -3.89 -5.67
N ARG A 20 -27.37 -3.06 -5.24
CA ARG A 20 -27.58 -2.62 -3.85
C ARG A 20 -27.93 -3.81 -2.94
N PHE A 21 -26.91 -4.53 -2.48
CA PHE A 21 -27.01 -5.37 -1.29
C PHE A 21 -26.18 -4.70 -0.19
N ASN A 22 -26.81 -4.40 0.94
CA ASN A 22 -26.14 -3.95 2.17
C ASN A 22 -25.41 -2.59 2.12
N GLU A 23 -25.96 -1.61 1.37
CA GLU A 23 -25.39 -0.25 1.21
C GLU A 23 -25.05 0.43 2.55
N GLN A 24 -25.92 0.30 3.56
CA GLN A 24 -25.68 0.90 4.88
C GLN A 24 -24.45 0.32 5.58
N ARG A 25 -24.20 -0.99 5.45
CA ARG A 25 -23.01 -1.65 6.01
C ARG A 25 -21.75 -1.24 5.25
N GLU A 26 -21.82 -1.14 3.93
CA GLU A 26 -20.66 -0.70 3.14
C GLU A 26 -20.32 0.78 3.42
N LEU A 27 -21.33 1.61 3.66
CA LEU A 27 -21.13 2.99 4.11
C LEU A 27 -20.53 3.07 5.52
N SER A 28 -20.96 2.23 6.46
CA SER A 28 -20.43 2.26 7.82
C SER A 28 -18.95 1.90 7.87
N LYS A 29 -18.49 1.00 6.99
CA LYS A 29 -17.07 0.66 6.85
C LYS A 29 -16.19 1.82 6.37
N ARG A 30 -16.79 2.82 5.71
CA ARG A 30 -16.11 4.02 5.18
C ARG A 30 -16.44 5.28 5.95
N TYR A 31 -17.13 5.15 7.09
CA TYR A 31 -17.48 6.28 7.93
C TYR A 31 -16.38 6.51 8.97
N VAL A 32 -15.84 7.73 8.98
CA VAL A 32 -14.90 8.20 9.99
C VAL A 32 -15.50 9.45 10.63
N ARG A 33 -15.64 9.41 11.95
CA ARG A 33 -16.02 10.59 12.73
C ARG A 33 -14.73 11.30 13.13
N PHE A 34 -14.64 12.60 12.85
CA PHE A 34 -13.50 13.42 13.23
C PHE A 34 -13.92 14.88 13.42
N ASN A 35 -13.09 15.66 14.09
CA ASN A 35 -13.26 17.09 14.30
C ASN A 35 -12.45 17.85 13.23
N LEU A 36 -13.17 18.40 12.24
CA LEU A 36 -12.55 19.16 11.16
C LEU A 36 -11.79 20.39 11.67
N GLN A 37 -12.30 21.10 12.68
CA GLN A 37 -11.63 22.30 13.17
C GLN A 37 -10.25 21.95 13.74
N HIS A 38 -10.15 20.89 14.54
CA HIS A 38 -8.86 20.45 15.06
C HIS A 38 -7.94 19.91 13.97
N LEU A 39 -8.47 19.27 12.91
CA LEU A 39 -7.65 18.89 11.76
C LEU A 39 -7.06 20.14 11.08
N LEU A 40 -7.86 21.19 10.92
CA LEU A 40 -7.42 22.47 10.36
C LEU A 40 -6.38 23.15 11.27
N ASP A 41 -6.58 23.12 12.59
CA ASP A 41 -5.63 23.69 13.55
C ASP A 41 -4.25 22.99 13.42
N VAL A 42 -4.23 21.66 13.33
CA VAL A 42 -3.00 20.90 13.10
C VAL A 42 -2.37 21.29 11.75
N ALA A 43 -3.18 21.38 10.69
CA ALA A 43 -2.71 21.75 9.36
C ALA A 43 -2.11 23.17 9.30
N VAL A 44 -2.70 24.14 10.01
CA VAL A 44 -2.18 25.51 10.12
C VAL A 44 -0.86 25.51 10.89
N ASN A 45 -0.78 24.78 12.02
CA ASN A 45 0.41 24.73 12.86
C ASN A 45 1.64 24.16 12.14
N VAL A 46 1.46 23.27 11.17
CA VAL A 46 2.57 22.73 10.37
C VAL A 46 2.93 23.58 9.14
N CYS A 47 2.13 24.59 8.81
CA CYS A 47 2.39 25.52 7.71
C CYS A 47 3.03 26.80 8.26
N GLU A 48 4.35 26.95 8.08
CA GLU A 48 5.08 28.11 8.58
C GLU A 48 4.48 29.44 8.05
N GLY A 49 4.15 30.36 8.96
CA GLY A 49 3.56 31.66 8.63
C GLY A 49 2.06 31.63 8.28
N ALA A 50 1.41 30.46 8.26
CA ALA A 50 -0.04 30.38 8.11
C ALA A 50 -0.76 30.77 9.42
N ARG A 51 -1.90 31.44 9.30
CA ARG A 51 -2.76 31.81 10.44
C ARG A 51 -4.09 31.08 10.44
N HIS A 52 -4.61 30.75 9.25
CA HIS A 52 -5.86 30.01 9.12
C HIS A 52 -5.94 29.32 7.76
N CYS A 53 -6.80 28.30 7.68
CA CYS A 53 -7.15 27.64 6.43
C CYS A 53 -8.24 28.45 5.69
N THR A 54 -8.00 28.76 4.43
CA THR A 54 -8.92 29.51 3.56
C THR A 54 -9.83 28.59 2.75
N LYS A 55 -9.38 27.37 2.42
CA LYS A 55 -10.15 26.44 1.60
C LYS A 55 -9.91 24.99 1.99
N VAL A 56 -11.00 24.22 2.06
CA VAL A 56 -10.98 22.77 2.22
C VAL A 56 -11.57 22.14 0.97
N LEU A 57 -10.77 21.35 0.25
CA LEU A 57 -11.18 20.61 -0.93
C LEU A 57 -11.20 19.12 -0.60
N LYS A 58 -12.37 18.49 -0.65
CA LYS A 58 -12.46 17.03 -0.53
C LYS A 58 -12.04 16.40 -1.85
N CYS A 59 -11.07 15.49 -1.82
CA CYS A 59 -10.69 14.69 -2.98
C CYS A 59 -11.79 13.67 -3.31
N SER A 60 -11.75 13.09 -4.51
CA SER A 60 -12.61 11.95 -4.86
C SER A 60 -12.43 10.87 -3.80
N GLU A 61 -13.53 10.41 -3.20
CA GLU A 61 -13.45 9.50 -2.06
C GLU A 61 -12.90 8.14 -2.52
N GLY A 62 -11.68 7.83 -2.08
CA GLY A 62 -11.06 6.52 -2.29
C GLY A 62 -11.80 5.42 -1.51
N LEU A 63 -11.43 4.16 -1.77
CA LEU A 63 -12.06 3.02 -1.11
C LEU A 63 -11.69 2.90 0.37
N ARG A 64 -10.50 3.38 0.76
CA ARG A 64 -9.89 3.16 2.07
C ARG A 64 -9.60 4.44 2.87
N ASN A 65 -9.68 5.63 2.29
CA ASN A 65 -9.32 6.88 2.97
C ASN A 65 -10.31 8.02 2.69
N LYS A 66 -10.41 8.97 3.63
CA LYS A 66 -10.92 10.32 3.39
C LYS A 66 -9.75 11.27 3.17
N GLU A 67 -9.83 12.04 2.10
CA GLU A 67 -8.71 12.83 1.62
C GLU A 67 -9.14 14.26 1.35
N PHE A 68 -8.29 15.20 1.78
CA PHE A 68 -8.53 16.63 1.67
C PHE A 68 -7.27 17.35 1.21
N ILE A 69 -7.43 18.35 0.35
CA ILE A 69 -6.43 19.39 0.12
C ILE A 69 -6.85 20.62 0.92
N LEU A 70 -5.97 21.06 1.81
CA LEU A 70 -6.18 22.22 2.68
C LEU A 70 -5.28 23.35 2.19
N ILE A 71 -5.89 24.51 1.93
CA ILE A 71 -5.21 25.70 1.42
C ILE A 71 -5.19 26.75 2.53
N MET A 72 -4.01 27.30 2.82
CA MET A 72 -3.78 28.28 3.89
C MET A 72 -3.85 29.72 3.37
N ASP A 73 -3.90 30.70 4.29
CA ASP A 73 -3.93 32.13 3.95
C ASP A 73 -2.63 32.66 3.34
N ASN A 74 -1.50 32.00 3.61
CA ASN A 74 -0.20 32.28 2.99
C ASN A 74 0.00 31.57 1.63
N GLY A 75 -1.02 30.86 1.12
CA GLY A 75 -0.95 30.10 -0.13
C GLY A 75 -0.31 28.71 -0.01
N ALA A 76 0.12 28.28 1.18
CA ALA A 76 0.59 26.92 1.38
C ALA A 76 -0.55 25.90 1.19
N GLU A 77 -0.22 24.76 0.58
CA GLU A 77 -1.16 23.67 0.34
C GLU A 77 -0.65 22.37 0.97
N VAL A 78 -1.51 21.73 1.76
CA VAL A 78 -1.21 20.45 2.40
C VAL A 78 -2.28 19.42 2.08
N PHE A 79 -1.87 18.16 2.05
CA PHE A 79 -2.77 17.02 1.84
C PHE A 79 -3.02 16.35 3.19
N ALA A 80 -4.29 16.18 3.55
CA ALA A 80 -4.70 15.50 4.78
C ALA A 80 -5.46 14.22 4.42
N LYS A 81 -5.01 13.11 4.98
CA LYS A 81 -5.58 11.78 4.80
C LYS A 81 -6.01 11.20 6.13
N LEU A 82 -7.20 10.61 6.17
CA LEU A 82 -7.75 9.91 7.31
C LEU A 82 -8.16 8.50 6.87
N PRO A 83 -7.57 7.43 7.43
CA PRO A 83 -7.95 6.08 7.09
C PRO A 83 -9.37 5.76 7.54
N ASN A 84 -10.11 5.08 6.68
CA ASN A 84 -11.40 4.52 7.00
C ASN A 84 -11.24 3.23 7.84
N PRO A 85 -12.29 2.77 8.55
CA PRO A 85 -12.26 1.48 9.27
C PRO A 85 -11.85 0.27 8.42
N ASN A 86 -12.07 0.30 7.09
CA ASN A 86 -11.62 -0.73 6.15
C ASN A 86 -10.24 -0.46 5.52
N ALA A 87 -9.45 0.44 6.10
CA ALA A 87 -8.09 0.72 5.64
C ALA A 87 -7.09 -0.36 6.09
N GLY A 88 -7.45 -1.13 7.11
CA GLY A 88 -6.60 -2.08 7.80
C GLY A 88 -6.68 -1.89 9.31
N PRO A 89 -5.76 -2.49 10.07
CA PRO A 89 -5.77 -2.43 11.52
C PRO A 89 -5.58 -1.00 12.03
N ALA A 90 -6.51 -0.56 12.89
CA ALA A 90 -6.43 0.73 13.55
C ALA A 90 -5.07 0.90 14.25
N ARG A 91 -4.55 2.12 14.21
CA ARG A 91 -3.21 2.55 14.66
C ARG A 91 -2.05 1.99 13.83
N PHE A 92 -2.07 0.71 13.47
CA PHE A 92 -1.01 0.06 12.70
C PHE A 92 -0.91 0.60 11.27
N THR A 93 -2.05 0.77 10.58
CA THR A 93 -2.07 1.30 9.20
C THR A 93 -1.36 2.65 9.13
N THR A 94 -1.75 3.61 9.99
CA THR A 94 -1.16 4.95 10.03
C THR A 94 0.31 4.94 10.44
N ALA A 95 0.66 4.15 11.46
CA ALA A 95 2.05 4.07 11.95
C ALA A 95 3.01 3.43 10.94
N SER A 96 2.52 2.59 10.03
CA SER A 96 3.35 1.85 9.07
C SER A 96 3.66 2.60 7.76
N GLU A 97 2.91 3.67 7.47
CA GLU A 97 2.93 4.30 6.14
C GLU A 97 4.05 5.35 5.95
N LEU A 98 4.89 5.57 6.96
CA LEU A 98 5.76 6.74 7.04
C LEU A 98 7.13 6.49 6.36
N ARG A 99 7.42 7.17 5.24
CA ARG A 99 8.50 6.74 4.32
C ARG A 99 9.45 7.81 3.74
N ASN A 100 9.87 8.82 4.51
CA ASN A 100 10.92 9.77 4.03
C ASN A 100 12.36 9.19 3.97
N VAL A 101 12.54 7.87 4.02
CA VAL A 101 13.83 7.25 4.38
C VAL A 101 14.50 6.50 3.22
N PHE A 102 13.76 6.23 2.15
CA PHE A 102 14.23 5.32 1.09
C PHE A 102 14.71 6.01 -0.19
N LYS A 103 14.95 7.33 -0.15
CA LYS A 103 15.40 8.12 -1.32
C LYS A 103 14.52 7.93 -2.57
N VAL A 104 13.25 7.63 -2.35
CA VAL A 104 12.19 7.60 -3.36
C VAL A 104 11.45 8.93 -3.31
N PRO A 105 11.02 9.50 -4.45
CA PRO A 105 10.21 10.72 -4.46
C PRO A 105 8.87 10.45 -3.78
N VAL A 106 8.72 10.89 -2.53
CA VAL A 106 7.49 10.78 -1.75
C VAL A 106 7.15 12.14 -1.13
N SER A 107 5.88 12.35 -0.83
CA SER A 107 5.43 13.57 -0.16
C SER A 107 5.93 13.59 1.28
N ARG A 108 6.52 14.71 1.70
CA ARG A 108 7.03 14.86 3.06
C ARG A 108 5.86 14.87 4.06
N VAL A 109 5.90 13.96 5.02
CA VAL A 109 4.97 13.98 6.17
C VAL A 109 5.27 15.20 7.05
N LEU A 110 4.21 15.95 7.38
CA LEU A 110 4.25 17.18 8.18
C LEU A 110 3.75 16.95 9.60
N ALA A 111 2.65 16.22 9.75
CA ALA A 111 2.08 15.79 11.03
C ALA A 111 1.31 14.49 10.82
N TRP A 112 1.16 13.70 11.86
CA TRP A 112 0.35 12.49 11.82
C TRP A 112 -0.06 12.11 13.24
N SER A 113 -1.08 11.28 13.37
CA SER A 113 -1.45 10.62 14.63
C SER A 113 -2.10 9.29 14.32
N SER A 114 -1.57 8.21 14.90
CA SER A 114 -2.15 6.87 14.84
C SER A 114 -3.12 6.59 16.00
N ASP A 115 -3.21 7.48 17.00
CA ASP A 115 -4.05 7.28 18.17
C ASP A 115 -5.26 8.22 18.14
N ALA A 116 -6.37 7.72 17.59
CA ALA A 116 -7.64 8.46 17.52
C ALA A 116 -8.20 8.90 18.89
N THR A 117 -7.82 8.25 19.98
CA THR A 117 -8.39 8.50 21.32
C THR A 117 -7.73 9.65 22.05
N ASN A 118 -6.42 9.81 21.85
CA ASN A 118 -5.59 10.80 22.56
C ASN A 118 -5.25 12.03 21.72
N ASN A 119 -5.92 12.22 20.57
CA ASN A 119 -5.73 13.40 19.73
C ASN A 119 -7.03 14.19 19.55
N PRO A 120 -6.97 15.52 19.44
CA PRO A 120 -8.17 16.37 19.38
C PRO A 120 -8.96 16.25 18.06
N VAL A 121 -8.34 15.73 17.00
CA VAL A 121 -9.05 15.42 15.75
C VAL A 121 -10.03 14.27 15.96
N GLY A 122 -9.80 13.39 16.93
CA GLY A 122 -10.68 12.27 17.26
C GLY A 122 -10.67 11.15 16.20
N ALA A 123 -9.65 11.15 15.34
CA ALA A 123 -9.42 10.15 14.31
C ALA A 123 -7.94 10.04 14.01
N GLU A 124 -7.53 8.94 13.38
CA GLU A 124 -6.20 8.82 12.80
C GLU A 124 -6.06 9.76 11.59
N TYR A 125 -4.87 10.31 11.41
CA TYR A 125 -4.59 11.16 10.26
C TYR A 125 -3.11 11.17 9.89
N ILE A 126 -2.86 11.50 8.63
CA ILE A 126 -1.55 11.88 8.11
C ILE A 126 -1.73 13.16 7.30
N ILE A 127 -0.96 14.19 7.64
CA ILE A 127 -0.84 15.44 6.89
C ILE A 127 0.52 15.44 6.22
N THR A 128 0.53 15.61 4.91
CA THR A 128 1.74 15.69 4.08
C THR A 128 1.76 17.00 3.30
N GLU A 129 2.91 17.32 2.73
CA GLU A 129 2.93 18.26 1.61
C GLU A 129 2.03 17.74 0.49
N LYS A 130 1.41 18.66 -0.26
CA LYS A 130 0.71 18.28 -1.49
C LYS A 130 1.73 17.75 -2.50
N ALA A 131 1.45 16.59 -3.08
CA ALA A 131 2.26 16.02 -4.15
C ALA A 131 2.47 17.05 -5.27
N ARG A 132 3.74 17.30 -5.62
CA ARG A 132 4.11 18.23 -6.70
C ARG A 132 3.83 17.59 -8.04
N GLY A 133 3.66 18.42 -9.08
CA GLY A 133 3.46 17.95 -10.45
C GLY A 133 2.01 17.55 -10.76
N THR A 134 1.86 16.81 -11.85
CA THR A 134 0.59 16.40 -12.46
C THR A 134 0.46 14.88 -12.38
N ARG A 135 -0.74 14.38 -12.10
CA ARG A 135 -1.03 12.94 -12.11
C ARG A 135 -0.70 12.35 -13.49
N LEU A 136 0.11 11.31 -13.51
CA LEU A 136 0.56 10.70 -14.76
C LEU A 136 -0.61 10.23 -15.62
N GLY A 137 -1.66 9.67 -15.03
CA GLY A 137 -2.87 9.24 -15.74
C GLY A 137 -3.54 10.34 -16.58
N SER A 138 -3.37 11.61 -16.21
CA SER A 138 -3.94 12.74 -16.95
C SER A 138 -3.14 13.16 -18.19
N VAL A 139 -1.85 12.79 -18.27
CA VAL A 139 -0.95 13.17 -19.38
C VAL A 139 -0.44 11.95 -20.17
N TRP A 140 -0.55 10.74 -19.62
CA TRP A 140 -0.03 9.51 -20.19
C TRP A 140 -0.55 9.24 -21.59
N GLY A 141 -1.83 9.50 -21.86
CA GLY A 141 -2.42 9.29 -23.19
C GLY A 141 -1.74 10.11 -24.28
N GLU A 142 -1.35 11.35 -23.95
CA GLU A 142 -0.83 12.35 -24.88
C GLU A 142 0.69 12.28 -25.05
N TRP A 143 1.39 11.66 -24.10
CA TRP A 143 2.85 11.59 -24.14
C TRP A 143 3.40 10.76 -25.31
N PRO A 144 4.47 11.26 -25.98
CA PRO A 144 5.18 10.49 -26.99
C PRO A 144 5.84 9.25 -26.38
N ARG A 145 6.17 8.29 -27.24
CA ARG A 145 6.73 7.00 -26.82
C ARG A 145 8.03 7.18 -26.02
N GLU A 146 8.86 8.13 -26.42
CA GLU A 146 10.16 8.44 -25.80
C GLU A 146 9.98 8.89 -24.36
N ALA A 147 8.98 9.75 -24.08
CA ALA A 147 8.65 10.19 -22.74
C ALA A 147 8.13 9.03 -21.87
N LYS A 148 7.30 8.15 -22.45
CA LYS A 148 6.81 6.94 -21.76
C LYS A 148 7.96 6.00 -21.39
N LEU A 149 8.90 5.77 -22.30
CA LEU A 149 10.08 4.95 -22.03
C LEU A 149 10.99 5.58 -20.98
N LYS A 150 11.19 6.90 -21.03
CA LYS A 150 11.92 7.64 -19.98
C LYS A 150 11.27 7.45 -18.62
N LEU A 151 9.94 7.46 -18.54
CA LEU A 151 9.23 7.21 -17.29
C LEU A 151 9.40 5.76 -16.81
N VAL A 152 9.24 4.76 -17.71
CA VAL A 152 9.46 3.35 -17.36
C VAL A 152 10.84 3.14 -16.74
N ALA A 153 11.89 3.74 -17.33
CA ALA A 153 13.23 3.66 -16.78
C ALA A 153 13.35 4.27 -15.37
N GLN A 154 12.64 5.37 -15.08
CA GLN A 154 12.60 5.97 -13.75
C GLN A 154 11.85 5.09 -12.72
N ILE A 155 10.76 4.43 -13.13
CA ILE A 155 10.04 3.48 -12.27
C ILE A 155 10.94 2.29 -11.92
N VAL A 156 11.61 1.72 -12.92
CA VAL A 156 12.58 0.63 -12.70
C VAL A 156 13.71 1.05 -11.76
N ASP A 157 14.21 2.29 -11.88
CA ASP A 157 15.21 2.82 -10.94
C ASP A 157 14.66 2.93 -9.50
N VAL A 158 13.41 3.37 -9.33
CA VAL A 158 12.75 3.38 -8.02
C VAL A 158 12.61 1.97 -7.44
N GLU A 159 12.10 1.01 -8.22
CA GLU A 159 11.95 -0.39 -7.81
C GLU A 159 13.29 -1.02 -7.43
N ASN A 160 14.33 -0.80 -8.23
CA ASN A 160 15.69 -1.26 -7.94
C ASN A 160 16.24 -0.67 -6.64
N ARG A 161 16.03 0.62 -6.39
CA ARG A 161 16.45 1.26 -5.13
C ARG A 161 15.75 0.67 -3.92
N LEU A 162 14.47 0.33 -4.03
CA LEU A 162 13.70 -0.29 -2.94
C LEU A 162 14.12 -1.75 -2.71
N ALA A 163 14.37 -2.50 -3.78
CA ALA A 163 14.81 -3.89 -3.72
C ALA A 163 16.24 -4.04 -3.18
N ALA A 164 17.10 -3.05 -3.38
CA ALA A 164 18.48 -3.06 -2.89
C ALA A 164 18.62 -2.81 -1.38
N ILE A 165 17.53 -2.48 -0.68
CA ILE A 165 17.58 -2.17 0.75
C ILE A 165 17.56 -3.48 1.54
N PRO A 166 18.59 -3.75 2.37
CA PRO A 166 18.61 -4.95 3.18
C PRO A 166 17.62 -4.80 4.34
N PHE A 167 16.74 -5.78 4.49
CA PHE A 167 15.84 -5.91 5.63
C PHE A 167 16.06 -7.24 6.36
N PRO A 168 15.96 -7.27 7.70
CA PRO A 168 16.20 -8.51 8.46
C PRO A 168 14.99 -9.46 8.44
N LYS A 169 13.78 -8.93 8.25
CA LYS A 169 12.51 -9.64 8.43
C LYS A 169 11.47 -9.20 7.40
N HIS A 170 10.48 -10.06 7.18
CA HIS A 170 9.27 -9.77 6.44
C HIS A 170 8.21 -9.12 7.36
N GLY A 171 7.51 -8.10 6.87
CA GLY A 171 6.54 -7.33 7.64
C GLY A 171 6.42 -5.88 7.18
N CYS A 172 5.61 -5.08 7.88
CA CYS A 172 5.54 -3.64 7.63
C CYS A 172 6.61 -2.87 8.41
N ILE A 173 6.96 -1.68 7.94
CA ILE A 173 7.99 -0.84 8.55
C ILE A 173 7.31 0.16 9.47
N TYR A 174 7.79 0.28 10.71
CA TYR A 174 7.25 1.19 11.73
C TYR A 174 8.37 2.00 12.36
N PHE A 175 8.07 3.14 12.97
CA PHE A 175 8.98 3.73 13.94
C PHE A 175 9.07 2.83 15.18
N LYS A 176 10.28 2.73 15.77
CA LYS A 176 10.51 1.88 16.95
C LYS A 176 9.59 2.22 18.12
N ASP A 177 9.42 3.51 18.40
CA ASP A 177 8.62 3.98 19.53
C ASP A 177 7.13 3.66 19.33
N ASP A 178 6.62 3.84 18.12
CA ASP A 178 5.23 3.52 17.77
C ASP A 178 4.97 2.02 17.86
N LEU A 179 5.86 1.21 17.28
CA LEU A 179 5.72 -0.25 17.35
C LEU A 179 5.76 -0.72 18.80
N ARG A 180 6.69 -0.20 19.61
CA ARG A 180 6.78 -0.51 21.05
C ARG A 180 5.49 -0.11 21.78
N ALA A 181 4.90 1.04 21.47
CA ALA A 181 3.64 1.48 22.06
C ALA A 181 2.43 0.63 21.60
N LEU A 182 2.50 0.00 20.42
CA LEU A 182 1.44 -0.83 19.87
C LEU A 182 1.47 -2.28 20.36
N THR A 183 2.65 -2.88 20.42
CA THR A 183 2.81 -4.33 20.67
C THR A 183 3.41 -4.65 22.05
N GLY A 184 3.95 -3.63 22.75
CA GLY A 184 4.76 -3.82 23.95
C GLY A 184 6.12 -4.50 23.69
N ARG A 185 6.44 -4.85 22.44
CA ARG A 185 7.65 -5.56 22.03
C ARG A 185 8.26 -4.86 20.81
N CYS A 186 9.51 -4.46 20.91
CA CYS A 186 10.29 -4.04 19.77
C CYS A 186 11.61 -4.77 19.82
N GLU A 187 11.84 -5.66 18.86
CA GLU A 187 13.19 -6.18 18.63
C GLU A 187 13.96 -5.15 17.81
N ASP A 188 15.19 -4.86 18.22
CA ASP A 188 16.06 -4.02 17.41
C ASP A 188 16.31 -4.72 16.06
N ILE A 189 16.16 -3.99 14.96
CA ILE A 189 16.72 -4.38 13.67
C ILE A 189 18.23 -4.40 13.89
N GLY A 190 18.79 -5.58 14.18
CA GLY A 190 20.23 -5.79 14.27
C GLY A 190 20.87 -5.55 12.90
N VAL A 191 21.07 -4.29 12.53
CA VAL A 191 21.84 -3.92 11.34
C VAL A 191 23.30 -3.92 11.77
N ASP A 192 23.97 -5.03 11.52
CA ASP A 192 25.41 -5.12 11.67
C ASP A 192 26.07 -4.30 10.54
N THR A 193 26.52 -3.10 10.89
CA THR A 193 27.45 -2.22 10.16
C THR A 193 27.10 -1.64 8.77
N SER A 194 27.51 -0.37 8.60
CA SER A 194 27.70 0.36 7.32
C SER A 194 26.51 1.05 6.64
N GLY A 195 25.34 1.13 7.29
CA GLY A 195 24.19 1.97 6.85
C GLY A 195 23.36 2.58 8.00
N ALA A 196 23.86 2.44 9.23
CA ALA A 196 23.12 2.46 10.50
C ALA A 196 22.41 3.79 10.86
N GLY A 197 22.74 4.92 10.23
CA GLY A 197 22.19 6.22 10.63
C GLY A 197 20.71 6.42 10.33
N LEU A 198 20.21 5.93 9.18
CA LEU A 198 18.84 6.23 8.74
C LEU A 198 17.81 5.17 9.19
N LEU A 199 18.18 3.89 9.15
CA LEU A 199 17.28 2.77 9.47
C LEU A 199 17.19 2.49 10.98
N GLY A 200 18.11 3.01 11.80
CA GLY A 200 18.16 2.74 13.24
C GLY A 200 16.93 3.21 14.04
N ARG A 201 16.08 4.06 13.46
CA ARG A 201 14.82 4.55 14.06
C ARG A 201 13.60 3.68 13.69
N PHE A 202 13.77 2.70 12.80
CA PHE A 202 12.69 1.86 12.31
C PHE A 202 12.77 0.45 12.87
N ALA A 203 11.63 -0.24 12.84
CA ALA A 203 11.45 -1.64 13.19
C ALA A 203 10.55 -2.33 12.14
N ILE A 204 10.72 -3.64 11.96
CA ILE A 204 9.79 -4.45 11.18
C ILE A 204 8.76 -5.03 12.15
N GLY A 205 7.50 -4.81 11.85
CA GLY A 205 6.36 -5.27 12.65
C GLY A 205 5.33 -6.02 11.80
N PRO A 206 4.14 -6.27 12.36
CA PRO A 206 3.08 -7.02 11.70
C PRO A 206 2.65 -6.40 10.37
N LEU A 207 2.15 -7.23 9.44
CA LEU A 207 1.51 -6.76 8.21
C LEU A 207 0.24 -5.95 8.49
N THR A 208 -0.01 -4.91 7.70
CA THR A 208 -1.22 -4.07 7.80
C THR A 208 -2.23 -4.30 6.68
N SER A 209 -2.01 -5.30 5.83
CA SER A 209 -2.91 -5.64 4.72
C SER A 209 -4.32 -5.92 5.24
N ALA A 210 -5.30 -5.15 4.79
CA ALA A 210 -6.64 -5.13 5.38
C ALA A 210 -7.33 -6.51 5.37
N GLU A 211 -6.96 -7.37 4.43
CA GLU A 211 -7.44 -8.74 4.29
C GLU A 211 -7.16 -9.60 5.54
N LEU A 212 -6.12 -9.28 6.31
CA LEU A 212 -5.77 -9.96 7.57
C LEU A 212 -6.52 -9.42 8.79
N TRP A 213 -7.21 -8.27 8.66
CA TRP A 213 -7.74 -7.52 9.81
C TRP A 213 -9.22 -7.15 9.68
N GLU A 214 -9.82 -7.29 8.50
CA GLU A 214 -11.20 -6.89 8.25
C GLU A 214 -12.25 -7.95 8.65
N GLY A 215 -13.44 -7.46 9.00
CA GLY A 215 -14.63 -8.28 9.18
C GLY A 215 -14.53 -9.19 10.41
N SER A 216 -14.81 -10.48 10.25
CA SER A 216 -14.73 -11.43 11.37
C SER A 216 -13.30 -11.78 11.80
N ARG A 217 -12.28 -11.23 11.14
CA ARG A 217 -10.89 -11.30 11.61
C ARG A 217 -10.58 -10.26 12.69
N GLU A 218 -11.42 -9.24 12.84
CA GLU A 218 -11.33 -8.25 13.91
C GLU A 218 -11.47 -8.95 15.27
N GLY A 219 -10.36 -9.05 16.03
CA GLY A 219 -10.31 -9.74 17.33
C GLY A 219 -9.79 -11.19 17.29
N MET A 220 -9.46 -11.72 16.11
CA MET A 220 -8.73 -12.99 16.02
C MET A 220 -7.25 -12.80 16.33
N ILE A 221 -6.64 -13.79 17.00
CA ILE A 221 -5.18 -13.86 17.15
C ILE A 221 -4.63 -14.55 15.90
N LEU A 222 -4.23 -13.76 14.90
CA LEU A 222 -3.60 -14.24 13.68
C LEU A 222 -2.09 -14.01 13.70
N ASP A 223 -1.36 -14.87 13.01
CA ASP A 223 0.08 -14.71 12.80
C ASP A 223 0.29 -13.68 11.68
N CYS A 224 0.51 -12.42 12.05
CA CYS A 224 0.73 -11.33 11.10
C CYS A 224 2.21 -10.95 10.97
N GLY A 225 3.12 -11.78 11.50
CA GLY A 225 4.55 -11.52 11.52
C GLY A 225 5.00 -10.59 12.65
N PRO A 226 6.25 -10.11 12.61
CA PRO A 226 7.20 -10.23 11.51
C PRO A 226 7.90 -11.61 11.43
N TRP A 227 8.35 -12.02 10.24
CA TRP A 227 8.97 -13.33 10.01
C TRP A 227 10.42 -13.23 9.54
N LEU A 228 11.25 -14.21 9.88
CA LEU A 228 12.64 -14.26 9.43
C LEU A 228 12.77 -15.01 8.09
N ASP A 229 12.00 -16.09 7.95
CA ASP A 229 12.09 -17.01 6.82
C ASP A 229 10.88 -16.86 5.89
N PRO A 230 11.06 -16.93 4.55
CA PRO A 230 9.95 -16.94 3.61
C PRO A 230 8.97 -18.11 3.82
N SER A 231 9.42 -19.26 4.34
CA SER A 231 8.54 -20.39 4.64
C SER A 231 7.59 -20.09 5.79
N GLU A 232 8.06 -19.36 6.82
CA GLU A 232 7.19 -18.91 7.90
C GLU A 232 6.11 -17.96 7.38
N TYR A 233 6.49 -17.03 6.50
CA TYR A 233 5.57 -16.12 5.81
C TYR A 233 4.49 -16.91 5.06
N THR A 234 4.89 -17.84 4.19
CA THR A 234 3.95 -18.68 3.41
C THR A 234 3.03 -19.49 4.30
N GLN A 235 3.58 -20.16 5.31
CA GLN A 235 2.80 -21.01 6.20
C GLN A 235 1.86 -20.21 7.11
N ALA A 236 2.25 -19.00 7.52
CA ALA A 236 1.39 -18.12 8.31
C ALA A 236 0.12 -17.73 7.56
N LEU A 237 0.22 -17.43 6.25
CA LEU A 237 -0.96 -17.15 5.41
C LEU A 237 -1.95 -18.33 5.42
N GLY A 238 -1.46 -19.56 5.21
CA GLY A 238 -2.30 -20.76 5.25
C GLY A 238 -2.91 -21.01 6.63
N ARG A 239 -2.13 -20.89 7.71
CA ARG A 239 -2.60 -21.05 9.09
C ARG A 239 -3.68 -20.04 9.46
N ASN A 240 -3.53 -18.78 9.06
CA ASN A 240 -4.50 -17.73 9.32
C ASN A 240 -5.84 -18.01 8.63
N GLU A 241 -5.79 -18.44 7.37
CA GLU A 241 -7.01 -18.79 6.62
C GLU A 241 -7.70 -20.02 7.22
N ILE A 242 -6.96 -21.05 7.63
CA ILE A 242 -7.52 -22.21 8.32
C ILE A 242 -8.22 -21.78 9.62
N ALA A 243 -7.55 -20.98 10.45
CA ALA A 243 -8.10 -20.49 11.72
C ALA A 243 -9.39 -19.68 11.50
N TRP A 244 -9.43 -18.86 10.44
CA TRP A 244 -10.62 -18.10 10.09
C TRP A 244 -11.77 -19.00 9.66
N ILE A 245 -11.51 -19.99 8.80
CA ILE A 245 -12.54 -20.92 8.33
C ILE A 245 -13.14 -21.70 9.51
N GLN A 246 -12.29 -22.21 10.40
CA GLN A 246 -12.73 -22.96 11.58
C GLN A 246 -13.63 -22.14 12.51
N SER A 247 -13.36 -20.83 12.62
CA SER A 247 -14.05 -19.97 13.58
C SER A 247 -15.30 -19.31 13.01
N HIS A 248 -15.30 -18.96 11.72
CA HIS A 248 -16.28 -18.01 11.17
C HIS A 248 -16.92 -18.44 9.85
N ALA A 249 -16.33 -19.36 9.09
CA ALA A 249 -16.89 -19.72 7.80
C ALA A 249 -18.24 -20.43 7.95
N ARG A 250 -19.12 -20.17 7.00
CA ARG A 250 -20.42 -20.83 6.88
C ARG A 250 -20.55 -21.39 5.46
N PRO A 251 -21.34 -22.47 5.27
CA PRO A 251 -21.66 -22.95 3.94
C PRO A 251 -22.14 -21.82 3.03
N ARG A 252 -21.59 -21.74 1.81
CA ARG A 252 -21.94 -20.71 0.83
C ARG A 252 -22.14 -21.30 -0.55
N MET A 253 -22.95 -20.66 -1.38
CA MET A 253 -23.07 -21.06 -2.77
C MET A 253 -21.85 -20.56 -3.56
N ASN A 254 -21.21 -21.45 -4.32
CA ASN A 254 -20.10 -21.12 -5.21
C ASN A 254 -20.43 -21.59 -6.63
N TYR A 255 -21.05 -20.70 -7.41
CA TYR A 255 -21.54 -21.01 -8.77
C TYR A 255 -20.44 -21.36 -9.78
N TYR A 256 -19.17 -21.09 -9.46
CA TYR A 256 -18.03 -21.56 -10.27
C TYR A 256 -17.73 -23.05 -10.06
N ARG A 257 -18.20 -23.64 -8.95
CA ARG A 257 -18.00 -25.04 -8.58
C ARG A 257 -19.26 -25.89 -8.78
N SER A 258 -20.40 -25.43 -8.29
CA SER A 258 -21.69 -26.12 -8.41
C SER A 258 -22.83 -25.10 -8.39
N SER A 259 -23.89 -25.37 -9.13
CA SER A 259 -25.15 -24.61 -9.08
C SER A 259 -26.13 -25.13 -8.03
N GLU A 260 -25.86 -26.31 -7.47
CA GLU A 260 -26.79 -27.03 -6.59
C GLU A 260 -26.21 -27.19 -5.18
N ASP A 261 -24.91 -27.48 -5.09
CA ASP A 261 -24.25 -27.78 -3.82
C ASP A 261 -23.59 -26.55 -3.20
N HIS A 262 -23.73 -26.43 -1.89
CA HIS A 262 -22.97 -25.46 -1.11
C HIS A 262 -21.52 -25.90 -0.97
N GLU A 263 -20.60 -24.95 -1.14
CA GLU A 263 -19.23 -25.09 -0.67
C GLU A 263 -19.22 -25.08 0.86
N LEU A 264 -18.69 -26.14 1.45
CA LEU A 264 -18.64 -26.33 2.89
C LEU A 264 -17.30 -25.82 3.45
N PRO A 265 -17.25 -25.35 4.71
CA PRO A 265 -15.99 -24.99 5.37
C PRO A 265 -14.93 -26.12 5.33
N SER A 266 -15.36 -27.39 5.37
CA SER A 266 -14.49 -28.56 5.25
C SER A 266 -13.76 -28.63 3.90
N ASP A 267 -14.37 -28.17 2.81
CA ASP A 267 -13.71 -28.12 1.50
C ASP A 267 -12.53 -27.15 1.52
N GLY A 268 -12.74 -25.97 2.13
CA GLY A 268 -11.69 -24.96 2.30
C GLY A 268 -10.54 -25.45 3.18
N ILE A 269 -10.85 -26.13 4.29
CA ILE A 269 -9.83 -26.75 5.15
C ILE A 269 -9.06 -27.83 4.39
N ALA A 270 -9.73 -28.68 3.61
CA ALA A 270 -9.08 -29.72 2.81
C ALA A 270 -8.12 -29.12 1.77
N LEU A 271 -8.54 -28.07 1.07
CA LEU A 271 -7.70 -27.35 0.11
C LEU A 271 -6.50 -26.68 0.80
N LEU A 272 -6.72 -25.98 1.90
CA LEU A 272 -5.64 -25.32 2.65
C LEU A 272 -4.67 -26.33 3.26
N THR A 273 -5.13 -27.53 3.63
CA THR A 273 -4.24 -28.62 4.06
C THR A 273 -3.32 -29.06 2.92
N GLN A 274 -3.84 -29.16 1.69
CA GLN A 274 -2.99 -29.43 0.51
C GLN A 274 -2.01 -28.28 0.24
N TYR A 275 -2.46 -27.03 0.36
CA TYR A 275 -1.59 -25.86 0.28
C TYR A 275 -0.46 -25.94 1.32
N MET A 276 -0.76 -26.29 2.57
CA MET A 276 0.26 -26.41 3.63
C MET A 276 1.27 -27.52 3.31
N ASN A 277 0.86 -28.62 2.69
CA ASN A 277 1.77 -29.66 2.22
C ASN A 277 2.64 -29.21 1.03
N ALA A 278 2.10 -28.35 0.17
CA ALA A 278 2.81 -27.81 -0.99
C ALA A 278 3.72 -26.63 -0.63
N ALA A 279 3.40 -25.85 0.40
CA ALA A 279 4.06 -24.61 0.79
C ALA A 279 5.60 -24.70 0.88
N PRO A 280 6.20 -25.76 1.49
CA PRO A 280 7.66 -25.91 1.52
C PRO A 280 8.32 -26.01 0.14
N TYR A 281 7.57 -26.40 -0.89
CA TYR A 281 8.05 -26.54 -2.26
C TYR A 281 7.77 -25.30 -3.12
N LEU A 282 6.94 -24.37 -2.64
CA LEU A 282 6.66 -23.09 -3.30
C LEU A 282 7.71 -22.02 -2.97
N VAL A 283 8.48 -22.24 -1.90
CA VAL A 283 9.55 -21.36 -1.47
C VAL A 283 10.87 -21.84 -2.09
N PRO A 284 11.64 -20.98 -2.79
CA PRO A 284 12.95 -21.35 -3.29
C PRO A 284 13.84 -21.86 -2.16
N GLN A 285 14.72 -22.80 -2.45
CA GLN A 285 15.63 -23.34 -1.44
C GLN A 285 16.53 -22.23 -0.88
N ALA A 286 16.96 -22.35 0.38
CA ALA A 286 17.80 -21.35 1.03
C ALA A 286 19.14 -21.08 0.31
N THR A 287 19.56 -21.98 -0.58
CA THR A 287 20.74 -21.83 -1.45
C THR A 287 20.49 -20.92 -2.66
N ASP A 288 19.24 -20.62 -2.98
CA ASP A 288 18.85 -19.67 -4.01
C ASP A 288 18.87 -18.24 -3.45
N GLU A 289 19.55 -17.34 -4.15
CA GLU A 289 19.60 -15.92 -3.77
C GLU A 289 18.19 -15.33 -3.64
N ALA A 290 17.25 -15.78 -4.48
CA ALA A 290 15.84 -15.36 -4.46
C ALA A 290 15.14 -15.62 -3.11
N ALA A 291 15.53 -16.68 -2.39
CA ALA A 291 14.97 -16.98 -1.06
C ALA A 291 15.44 -16.00 0.02
N THR A 292 16.57 -15.32 -0.21
CA THR A 292 17.20 -14.44 0.76
C THR A 292 16.71 -12.99 0.66
N PHE A 293 16.21 -12.59 -0.52
CA PHE A 293 15.77 -11.23 -0.79
C PHE A 293 14.45 -10.88 -0.10
N LYS A 294 14.56 -10.00 0.90
CA LYS A 294 13.43 -9.35 1.57
C LYS A 294 13.32 -7.94 1.01
N VAL A 295 12.46 -7.75 0.03
CA VAL A 295 12.40 -6.49 -0.71
C VAL A 295 11.22 -5.65 -0.25
N LEU A 296 11.36 -4.34 -0.32
CA LEU A 296 10.25 -3.43 -0.17
C LEU A 296 9.64 -3.15 -1.55
N TRP A 297 8.33 -3.23 -1.69
CA TRP A 297 7.65 -2.95 -2.95
C TRP A 297 6.47 -1.99 -2.77
N HIS A 298 6.10 -1.29 -3.84
CA HIS A 298 4.92 -0.43 -3.83
C HIS A 298 3.66 -1.30 -4.05
N PRO A 299 2.65 -1.23 -3.16
CA PRO A 299 1.50 -2.16 -3.20
C PRO A 299 0.53 -1.85 -4.34
N ASP A 300 0.47 -0.60 -4.78
CA ASP A 300 -0.46 -0.17 -5.83
C ASP A 300 0.16 0.84 -6.82
N LEU A 301 1.10 0.39 -7.63
CA LEU A 301 1.78 1.28 -8.58
C LEU A 301 0.97 1.38 -9.89
N HIS A 302 0.11 2.40 -9.98
CA HIS A 302 -0.69 2.73 -11.17
C HIS A 302 -0.60 4.21 -11.55
N LEU A 303 -1.17 4.56 -12.72
CA LEU A 303 -1.02 5.88 -13.33
C LEU A 303 -1.48 7.06 -12.46
N ASP A 304 -2.41 6.88 -11.52
CA ASP A 304 -2.86 7.99 -10.66
C ASP A 304 -2.03 8.13 -9.37
N ASN A 305 -1.23 7.12 -9.03
CA ASN A 305 -0.33 7.14 -7.87
C ASN A 305 1.07 7.69 -8.20
N VAL A 306 1.31 8.05 -9.46
CA VAL A 306 2.56 8.66 -9.92
C VAL A 306 2.29 10.10 -10.37
N PHE A 307 3.07 11.04 -9.83
CA PHE A 307 3.06 12.44 -10.20
C PHE A 307 4.34 12.79 -10.96
N VAL A 308 4.18 13.59 -12.00
CA VAL A 308 5.26 13.95 -12.92
C VAL A 308 5.27 15.44 -13.21
N ASP A 309 6.43 15.97 -13.57
CA ASP A 309 6.52 17.26 -14.23
C ASP A 309 6.30 17.06 -15.75
N PRO A 310 5.22 17.61 -16.33
CA PRO A 310 4.93 17.45 -17.76
C PRO A 310 6.01 18.02 -18.69
N ALA A 311 6.77 19.02 -18.25
CA ALA A 311 7.80 19.65 -19.09
C ALA A 311 9.08 18.80 -19.16
N THR A 312 9.46 18.18 -18.05
CA THR A 312 10.70 17.40 -17.95
C THR A 312 10.47 15.88 -18.09
N CYS A 313 9.22 15.43 -17.98
CA CYS A 313 8.82 14.02 -17.89
C CYS A 313 9.49 13.28 -16.72
N GLU A 314 9.77 14.00 -15.62
CA GLU A 314 10.41 13.43 -14.43
C GLU A 314 9.38 13.12 -13.35
N ILE A 315 9.59 12.00 -12.63
CA ILE A 315 8.79 11.64 -11.47
C ILE A 315 9.07 12.63 -10.34
N THR A 316 8.02 13.27 -9.87
CA THR A 316 8.09 14.27 -8.79
C THR A 316 7.60 13.70 -7.46
N CYS A 317 6.66 12.76 -7.49
CA CYS A 317 6.15 12.10 -6.29
C CYS A 317 5.47 10.76 -6.65
N ILE A 318 5.61 9.76 -5.78
CA ILE A 318 4.84 8.53 -5.75
C ILE A 318 4.05 8.52 -4.44
N VAL A 319 2.74 8.30 -4.53
CA VAL A 319 1.80 8.36 -3.40
C VAL A 319 1.15 7.01 -3.15
N ASP A 320 0.37 6.91 -2.06
CA ASP A 320 -0.38 5.71 -1.67
C ASP A 320 0.50 4.50 -1.31
N TRP A 321 1.36 4.72 -0.30
CA TRP A 321 2.24 3.69 0.26
C TRP A 321 1.56 2.84 1.34
N GLN A 322 0.24 2.97 1.49
CA GLN A 322 -0.53 2.25 2.50
C GLN A 322 -0.40 0.74 2.30
N SER A 323 -0.09 0.00 3.36
CA SER A 323 0.16 -1.44 3.33
C SER A 323 1.42 -1.88 2.58
N ALA A 324 2.29 -0.94 2.17
CA ALA A 324 3.61 -1.31 1.67
C ALA A 324 4.36 -2.12 2.73
N CYS A 325 4.93 -3.25 2.33
CA CYS A 325 5.57 -4.19 3.24
C CYS A 325 6.87 -4.74 2.65
N VAL A 326 7.67 -5.35 3.51
CA VAL A 326 8.82 -6.15 3.14
C VAL A 326 8.36 -7.60 3.03
N ALA A 327 8.48 -8.20 1.86
CA ALA A 327 8.06 -9.57 1.58
C ALA A 327 9.10 -10.29 0.69
N PRO A 328 9.01 -11.62 0.55
CA PRO A 328 9.89 -12.34 -0.38
C PRO A 328 9.69 -11.83 -1.81
N LEU A 329 10.77 -11.60 -2.55
CA LEU A 329 10.72 -11.04 -3.91
C LEU A 329 9.76 -11.84 -4.81
N PHE A 330 9.88 -13.17 -4.81
CA PHE A 330 9.08 -14.07 -5.65
C PHE A 330 7.58 -14.07 -5.35
N TYR A 331 7.14 -13.48 -4.23
CA TYR A 331 5.70 -13.31 -3.92
C TYR A 331 5.13 -11.96 -4.34
N GLN A 332 5.94 -10.91 -4.38
CA GLN A 332 5.43 -9.54 -4.58
C GLN A 332 5.94 -8.84 -5.83
N SER A 333 6.98 -9.37 -6.49
CA SER A 333 7.44 -8.83 -7.77
C SER A 333 6.35 -9.01 -8.81
N ASP A 334 5.82 -7.91 -9.32
CA ASP A 334 4.82 -7.90 -10.37
C ASP A 334 5.09 -6.73 -11.32
N ILE A 335 4.59 -6.83 -12.55
CA ILE A 335 4.62 -5.75 -13.52
C ILE A 335 3.60 -4.70 -13.06
N PRO A 336 4.01 -3.42 -12.83
CA PRO A 336 3.09 -2.36 -12.45
C PRO A 336 1.87 -2.32 -13.37
N ARG A 337 0.67 -2.14 -12.80
CA ARG A 337 -0.61 -2.17 -13.54
C ARG A 337 -0.62 -1.26 -14.77
N MET A 338 0.09 -0.14 -14.70
CA MET A 338 0.22 0.81 -15.80
C MET A 338 0.95 0.26 -17.04
N PHE A 339 1.71 -0.82 -16.91
CA PHE A 339 2.46 -1.48 -17.99
C PHE A 339 1.88 -2.83 -18.42
N GLN A 340 0.85 -3.32 -17.71
CA GLN A 340 0.20 -4.58 -18.05
C GLN A 340 -0.58 -4.45 -19.38
N HIS A 341 -0.45 -5.46 -20.25
CA HIS A 341 -1.22 -5.52 -21.49
C HIS A 341 -2.61 -6.12 -21.24
N ALA A 342 -3.66 -5.47 -21.73
CA ALA A 342 -5.05 -5.87 -21.46
C ALA A 342 -5.56 -7.06 -22.31
N GLY A 343 -4.69 -7.83 -22.97
CA GLY A 343 -5.11 -8.93 -23.84
C GLY A 343 -4.04 -9.98 -24.10
N PRO A 344 -4.41 -11.14 -24.67
CA PRO A 344 -3.44 -12.17 -25.05
C PRO A 344 -2.53 -11.65 -26.17
N VAL A 345 -1.22 -11.82 -25.99
CA VAL A 345 -0.23 -11.56 -27.04
C VAL A 345 -0.46 -12.58 -28.15
N ARG A 346 -0.59 -12.11 -29.41
CA ARG A 346 -0.82 -13.01 -30.55
C ARG A 346 0.41 -13.90 -30.78
N GLU A 347 0.20 -15.14 -31.19
CA GLU A 347 1.28 -16.07 -31.52
C GLU A 347 2.10 -15.54 -32.72
N GLY A 348 3.44 -15.55 -32.64
CA GLY A 348 4.36 -15.11 -33.71
C GLY A 348 5.07 -13.76 -33.51
N TRP A 349 4.91 -13.09 -32.38
CA TRP A 349 5.62 -11.85 -32.05
C TRP A 349 7.04 -12.13 -31.51
N ILE A 350 8.02 -12.32 -32.40
CA ILE A 350 9.45 -12.39 -32.03
C ILE A 350 10.10 -11.03 -32.28
N LEU A 351 10.46 -10.30 -31.22
CA LEU A 351 11.31 -9.12 -31.31
C LEU A 351 12.78 -9.55 -31.34
N ARG A 352 13.49 -9.29 -32.45
CA ARG A 352 14.94 -9.46 -32.54
C ARG A 352 15.64 -8.31 -31.83
N PHE A 353 16.35 -8.59 -30.74
CA PHE A 353 17.30 -7.64 -30.14
C PHE A 353 18.67 -7.79 -30.80
N THR A 354 19.22 -6.70 -31.31
CA THR A 354 20.65 -6.60 -31.65
C THR A 354 21.40 -6.06 -30.44
N ASN A 355 22.40 -6.83 -29.98
CA ASN A 355 23.26 -6.60 -28.83
C ASN A 355 23.63 -5.13 -28.56
N ALA A 356 23.43 -4.69 -27.31
CA ALA A 356 24.30 -3.73 -26.64
C ALA A 356 24.20 -3.91 -25.11
N HIS A 357 25.31 -4.30 -24.52
CA HIS A 357 25.63 -4.53 -23.11
C HIS A 357 24.76 -3.80 -22.06
N LEU A 358 23.94 -4.58 -21.34
CA LEU A 358 23.46 -4.26 -19.99
C LEU A 358 23.82 -5.45 -19.10
N VAL A 359 24.88 -5.27 -18.30
CA VAL A 359 25.30 -6.22 -17.26
C VAL A 359 24.35 -6.05 -16.07
N THR A 360 23.13 -6.56 -16.21
CA THR A 360 22.16 -6.87 -15.13
C THR A 360 21.16 -7.94 -15.57
N GLY A 361 21.47 -8.69 -16.64
CA GLY A 361 20.61 -9.72 -17.23
C GLY A 361 20.76 -11.11 -16.63
N GLN A 362 20.86 -11.26 -15.30
CA GLN A 362 20.88 -12.59 -14.66
C GLN A 362 19.82 -12.84 -13.58
N PHE A 363 19.08 -11.83 -13.12
CA PHE A 363 17.98 -12.06 -12.16
C PHE A 363 16.57 -11.80 -12.69
N LEU A 364 16.45 -11.15 -13.85
CA LEU A 364 15.16 -11.02 -14.55
C LEU A 364 14.85 -12.23 -15.45
N ALA A 365 15.71 -13.25 -15.46
CA ALA A 365 15.66 -14.35 -16.43
C ALA A 365 14.80 -15.56 -16.04
N SER A 366 14.17 -15.56 -14.86
CA SER A 366 13.27 -16.65 -14.42
C SER A 366 11.78 -16.28 -14.43
N GLN A 367 11.43 -15.03 -14.74
CA GLN A 367 10.07 -14.68 -15.17
C GLN A 367 10.08 -14.63 -16.70
N GLN A 368 9.18 -15.37 -17.34
CA GLN A 368 9.04 -15.38 -18.80
C GLN A 368 9.04 -13.95 -19.35
N PHE A 369 10.09 -13.58 -20.08
CA PHE A 369 10.18 -12.29 -20.74
C PHE A 369 9.11 -12.21 -21.85
N GLU A 370 8.01 -11.51 -21.60
CA GLU A 370 7.23 -10.88 -22.67
C GLU A 370 7.62 -9.39 -22.75
N VAL A 371 8.46 -9.04 -23.73
CA VAL A 371 8.80 -7.66 -24.03
C VAL A 371 7.81 -7.09 -25.04
N TYR A 372 7.11 -6.02 -24.67
CA TYR A 372 6.03 -5.43 -25.46
C TYR A 372 6.49 -4.34 -26.44
N LYS A 373 5.91 -4.32 -27.65
CA LYS A 373 5.88 -3.16 -28.56
C LYS A 373 4.45 -2.67 -28.74
N ILE A 374 4.19 -1.42 -28.37
CA ILE A 374 2.91 -0.71 -28.59
C ILE A 374 2.83 -0.26 -30.05
N ARG A 375 1.72 -0.57 -30.73
CA ARG A 375 1.46 -0.30 -32.16
C ARG A 375 1.68 1.18 -32.53
N SER A 376 2.32 1.37 -33.69
CA SER A 376 2.31 2.58 -34.50
C SER A 376 1.47 2.30 -35.74
N GLY A 377 0.38 3.06 -35.96
CA GLY A 377 -0.44 3.00 -37.18
C GLY A 377 -1.46 1.87 -37.22
#